data_AF-A0A8H5NLU2-F1
#
_entry.id   AF-A0A8H5NLU2-F1
#
_cell.length_a   1.000
_cell.length_b   1.000
_cell.length_c   1.000
_cell.angle_alpha   90.00
_cell.angle_beta   90.00
_cell.angle_gamma   90.00
#
_symmetry.space_group_name_H-M   'P 1'
#
loop_
_entity.id
_entity.type
_entity.pdbx_description
1 polymer ?
#
loop_
_entity_poly.entity_id
_entity_poly.type
_entity_poly.pdbx_seq_one_letter_code
_entity_poly.pdbx_strand_id
1 'polypeptide(L)' 'MATSEVMKAVVFDGPYKISVRDRPVPHVQNAQDIIVKVNMTALCGSELHLYRGVEPTEPDFIMGHEFTGTVVALGSEVKT' A
#
# COMPACT_ATOMS: atom_id res chain seq x y z
N MET A 1 -7.44 17.30 16.54
CA MET A 1 -6.25 17.78 15.82
C MET A 1 -5.64 16.56 15.15
N ALA A 2 -5.92 16.33 13.87
CA ALA A 2 -5.31 15.23 13.14
C ALA A 2 -3.88 15.67 12.79
N THR A 3 -2.89 15.08 13.45
CA THR A 3 -1.54 15.05 12.89
C THR A 3 -1.69 14.38 11.53
N SER A 4 -1.31 15.08 10.46
CA SER A 4 -1.16 14.46 9.15
C SER A 4 0.01 13.49 9.23
N GLU A 5 -0.20 12.32 9.82
CA GLU A 5 0.82 11.29 9.87
C GLU A 5 1.04 10.80 8.44
N VAL A 6 2.26 10.97 7.96
CA VAL A 6 2.69 10.45 6.66
C VAL A 6 3.44 9.14 6.86
N MET A 7 3.32 8.24 5.89
CA MET A 7 4.04 6.98 5.80
C MET A 7 4.84 6.93 4.49
N LYS A 8 5.90 6.13 4.45
CA LYS A 8 6.64 5.85 3.21
C LYS A 8 5.96 4.73 2.42
N ALA A 9 5.90 4.86 1.10
CA ALA A 9 5.41 3.84 0.19
C ALA A 9 6.32 3.70 -1.03
N VAL A 10 6.44 2.48 -1.55
CA VAL A 10 7.07 2.20 -2.84
C VAL A 10 6.04 2.44 -3.94
N VAL A 11 6.34 3.33 -4.87
CA VAL A 11 5.40 3.83 -5.88
C VAL A 11 5.94 3.57 -7.27
N PHE A 12 5.10 2.97 -8.11
CA PHE A 12 5.34 2.81 -9.54
C PHE A 12 5.05 4.12 -10.27
N ASP A 13 6.04 4.61 -11.01
CA ASP A 13 6.00 5.87 -11.77
C ASP A 13 6.09 5.66 -13.30
N GLY A 14 5.88 4.42 -13.73
CA GLY A 14 6.05 3.97 -15.12
C GLY A 14 7.10 2.87 -15.27
N PRO A 15 7.20 2.27 -16.46
CA PRO A 15 8.16 1.20 -16.72
C PRO A 15 9.59 1.59 -16.33
N TYR A 16 10.25 0.71 -15.58
CA TYR A 16 11.60 0.85 -15.02
C TYR A 16 11.78 2.01 -14.04
N LYS A 17 10.69 2.59 -13.52
CA LYS A 17 10.73 3.78 -12.66
C LYS A 17 9.91 3.56 -11.40
N ILE A 18 10.61 3.39 -10.28
CA ILE A 18 10.04 3.25 -8.94
C ILE A 18 10.61 4.36 -8.04
N SER A 19 9.78 4.90 -7.14
CA SER A 19 10.22 5.86 -6.13
C SER A 19 9.67 5.52 -4.75
N VAL A 20 10.38 5.93 -3.70
CA VAL A 20 9.86 5.91 -2.33
C VAL A 20 9.28 7.30 -2.04
N ARG A 21 7.98 7.38 -1.76
CA ARG A 21 7.27 8.64 -1.53
C ARG A 21 6.60 8.67 -0.16
N ASP A 22 6.40 9.88 0.36
CA ASP A 22 5.49 10.11 1.48
C ASP A 22 4.03 10.01 1.00
N ARG A 23 3.19 9.38 1.82
CA ARG A 23 1.76 9.19 1.63
C ARG A 23 1.02 9.46 2.92
N PRO A 24 -0.21 9.99 2.89
CA PRO A 24 -1.03 10.06 4.09
C PRO A 24 -1.23 8.66 4.68
N VAL A 25 -1.15 8.53 6.00
CA VAL A 25 -1.60 7.32 6.69
C VAL A 25 -3.10 7.14 6.40
N PRO A 26 -3.53 5.95 5.95
CA PRO A 26 -4.93 5.73 5.59
C PRO A 26 -5.81 5.70 6.84
N HIS A 27 -7.07 6.02 6.64
CA HIS A 27 -8.15 5.85 7.62
C HIS A 27 -9.20 4.91 7.03
N VAL A 28 -9.96 4.26 7.91
CA VAL A 28 -11.10 3.42 7.53
C VAL A 28 -12.06 4.23 6.66
N GLN A 29 -12.38 3.72 5.47
CA GLN A 29 -13.27 4.39 4.52
C GLN A 29 -14.66 3.77 4.55
N ASN A 30 -14.74 2.45 4.71
CA ASN A 30 -15.97 1.66 4.74
C ASN A 30 -16.08 0.84 6.01
N ALA A 31 -17.31 0.45 6.36
CA ALA A 31 -17.61 -0.30 7.58
C ALA A 31 -16.89 -1.67 7.68
N GLN A 32 -16.45 -2.23 6.55
CA GLN A 32 -15.81 -3.54 6.47
C GLN A 32 -14.28 -3.47 6.33
N ASP A 33 -13.71 -2.27 6.27
CA ASP A 33 -12.27 -2.11 6.08
C ASP A 33 -11.49 -2.40 7.37
N ILE A 34 -10.22 -2.74 7.21
CA ILE A 34 -9.23 -2.71 8.30
C ILE A 34 -8.03 -1.88 7.86
N ILE A 35 -7.35 -1.24 8.82
CA ILE A 35 -6.05 -0.62 8.58
C ILE A 35 -4.98 -1.51 9.19
N VAL A 36 -4.02 -1.92 8.35
CA VAL A 36 -2.89 -2.74 8.76
C VAL A 36 -1.62 -1.89 8.76
N LYS A 37 -0.96 -1.81 9.92
CA LYS A 37 0.41 -1.30 10.00
C LYS A 37 1.35 -2.41 9.52
N VAL A 38 1.85 -2.28 8.31
CA VAL A 38 2.78 -3.24 7.70
C VAL A 38 4.07 -3.31 8.52
N ASN A 39 4.45 -4.53 8.92
CA ASN A 39 5.69 -4.83 9.65
C ASN A 39 6.77 -5.35 8.70
N MET A 40 6.39 -6.19 7.74
CA MET A 40 7.28 -6.80 6.75
C MET A 40 6.53 -7.03 5.45
N THR A 41 7.22 -6.87 4.32
CA THR A 41 6.72 -7.22 2.99
C THR A 41 7.75 -8.11 2.29
N ALA A 42 7.27 -9.09 1.53
CA ALA A 42 8.06 -9.82 0.56
C ALA A 42 8.01 -9.11 -0.79
N LEU A 43 8.93 -9.50 -1.67
CA LEU A 43 8.98 -9.07 -3.07
C LEU A 43 8.63 -10.28 -3.94
N CYS A 44 7.59 -10.15 -4.76
CA CYS A 44 7.12 -11.24 -5.61
C CYS A 44 7.68 -11.09 -7.03
N GLY A 45 7.93 -12.20 -7.72
CA GLY A 45 8.35 -12.18 -9.11
C GLY A 45 7.35 -11.50 -10.05
N SER A 46 6.06 -11.53 -9.70
CA SER A 46 4.98 -10.90 -10.47
C SER A 46 5.11 -9.38 -10.57
N GLU A 47 5.76 -8.74 -9.59
CA GLU A 47 6.00 -7.29 -9.59
C GLU A 47 6.92 -6.86 -10.74
N LEU A 48 7.72 -7.78 -11.29
CA LEU A 48 8.51 -7.52 -12.50
C LEU A 48 7.65 -7.30 -13.74
N HIS A 49 6.42 -7.84 -13.79
CA HIS A 49 5.51 -7.60 -14.92
C HIS A 49 5.07 -6.14 -14.96
N LEU A 50 4.69 -5.57 -13.81
CA LEU A 50 4.39 -4.13 -13.67
C LEU A 50 5.65 -3.29 -13.90
N TYR A 51 6.75 -3.61 -13.19
CA TYR A 51 8.00 -2.84 -13.30
C TYR A 51 8.52 -2.75 -14.73
N ARG A 52 8.40 -3.82 -15.54
CA ARG A 52 8.86 -3.82 -16.94
C ARG A 52 7.82 -3.28 -17.93
N GLY A 53 6.61 -2.95 -17.47
CA GLY A 53 5.50 -2.50 -18.31
C GLY A 53 4.88 -3.61 -19.17
N VAL A 54 5.05 -4.88 -18.79
CA VAL A 54 4.39 -6.02 -19.44
C VAL A 54 2.91 -6.02 -19.09
N GLU A 55 2.60 -5.76 -17.83
CA GLU A 55 1.25 -5.49 -17.37
C GLU A 55 1.05 -3.97 -17.29
N PRO A 56 0.10 -3.40 -18.05
CA PRO A 56 -0.14 -1.96 -18.03
C PRO A 56 -0.75 -1.56 -16.68
N THR A 57 -0.20 -0.52 -16.08
CA THR A 57 -0.77 0.13 -14.90
C THR A 57 -0.49 1.62 -14.95
N GLU A 58 -1.34 2.41 -14.30
CA GLU A 58 -1.16 3.85 -14.24
C GLU A 58 -0.03 4.22 -13.28
N PRO A 59 0.74 5.29 -13.56
CA PRO A 59 1.67 5.86 -12.59
C PRO A 59 0.98 6.27 -11.28
N ASP A 60 1.78 6.49 -10.24
CA ASP A 60 1.33 6.80 -8.87
C ASP A 60 0.70 5.62 -8.12
N PHE A 61 0.92 4.39 -8.60
CA PHE A 61 0.44 3.16 -7.99
C PHE A 61 1.35 2.67 -6.84
N ILE A 62 0.79 2.35 -5.68
CA ILE A 62 1.55 1.78 -4.55
C ILE A 62 1.77 0.28 -4.79
N MET A 63 3.03 -0.15 -4.79
CA MET A 63 3.43 -1.55 -5.00
C MET A 63 3.45 -2.35 -3.69
N GLY A 64 3.62 -3.68 -3.81
CA GLY A 64 3.62 -4.63 -2.71
C GLY A 64 2.26 -5.29 -2.50
N HIS A 65 2.22 -6.62 -2.61
CA HIS A 65 1.01 -7.43 -2.39
C HIS A 65 1.24 -8.63 -1.47
N GLU A 66 2.43 -8.75 -0.89
CA GLU A 66 2.79 -9.83 0.03
C GLU A 66 3.31 -9.24 1.33
N PHE A 67 2.44 -9.02 2.32
CA PHE A 67 2.84 -8.39 3.57
C PHE A 67 2.23 -9.02 4.81
N THR A 68 2.91 -8.82 5.93
CA THR A 68 2.42 -9.12 7.27
C THR A 68 2.42 -7.83 8.09
N GLY A 69 1.49 -7.72 9.03
CA GLY A 69 1.34 -6.51 9.82
C GLY A 69 0.41 -6.68 11.01
N THR A 70 0.29 -5.58 11.76
CA THR A 70 -0.64 -5.49 12.90
C THR A 70 -1.87 -4.69 12.49
N VAL A 71 -3.06 -5.19 12.80
CA VAL A 71 -4.31 -4.42 12.60
C VAL A 71 -4.37 -3.29 13.62
N VAL A 72 -4.49 -2.05 13.16
CA VAL A 72 -4.46 -0.83 14.00
C VAL A 72 -5.77 -0.04 13.98
N ALA A 73 -6.67 -0.32 13.04
CA ALA A 73 -8.03 0.20 13.04
C ALA A 73 -8.99 -0.78 12.35
N LEU A 74 -10.25 -0.76 12.78
CA LEU A 74 -11.34 -1.61 12.29
C LEU A 74 -12.52 -0.75 11.86
N GLY A 75 -13.17 -1.13 10.77
CA GLY A 75 -14.50 -0.66 10.42
C GLY A 75 -15.57 -1.23 11.36
N SER A 76 -16.71 -0.54 11.44
CA SER A 76 -17.78 -0.84 12.39
C SER A 76 -18.45 -2.20 12.22
N GLU A 77 -18.30 -2.84 11.06
CA GLU A 77 -18.85 -4.16 10.75
C GLU A 77 -17.82 -5.30 10.87
N VAL A 78 -16.55 -4.98 11.19
CA VAL A 78 -15.51 -6.01 11.35
C VAL A 78 -15.63 -6.68 12.72
N LYS A 79 -15.57 -8.03 12.72
CA LYS A 79 -15.60 -8.87 13.93
C LYS A 79 -14.29 -9.64 14.06
N THR A 80 -13.79 -9.76 15.29
CA THR A 80 -12.54 -10.46 15.65
C THR A 80 -12.81 -11.75 16.39
#